data_AF-A0A2M7MV15-F1
#
_entry.id   AF-A0A2M7MV15-F1
#
_cell.length_a   1.000
_cell.length_b   1.000
_cell.length_c   1.000
_cell.angle_alpha   90.00
_cell.angle_beta   90.00
_cell.angle_gamma   90.00
#
_symmetry.space_group_name_H-M   'P 1'
#
loop_
_entity.id
_entity.type
_entity.pdbx_description
1 polymer ?
#
loop_
_entity_poly.entity_id
_entity_poly.type
_entity_poly.pdbx_seq_one_letter_code
_entity_poly.pdbx_strand_id
1 'polypeptide(L)'
;MARTRRPTPSTSSSTALPFFVDAARIFALAAGLDETGTARRLRGAGEVWKLNSQAVEAWVESFLFIQQMRLRLHQSQLEKGRPLSNRFDPDNLTNVERQALKEAFRQARKLQGRLESFFQF
;
A
#
# COMPACT_ATOMS: atom_id res chain seq x y z
N MET A 1 -42.86 11.57 10.06
CA MET A 1 -41.51 11.48 10.65
C MET A 1 -40.69 10.44 9.89
N ALA A 2 -39.85 10.84 8.94
CA ALA A 2 -39.06 9.93 8.11
C ALA A 2 -37.69 9.68 8.75
N ARG A 3 -37.39 8.42 9.09
CA ARG A 3 -36.07 7.99 9.57
C ARG A 3 -35.08 8.06 8.42
N THR A 4 -34.16 9.02 8.45
CA THR A 4 -32.95 9.03 7.63
C THR A 4 -32.08 7.82 7.99
N ARG A 5 -32.09 6.79 7.14
CA ARG A 5 -31.15 5.67 7.26
C ARG A 5 -29.73 6.22 7.06
N ARG A 6 -28.89 6.17 8.10
CA ARG A 6 -27.43 6.32 7.94
C ARG A 6 -26.94 5.23 6.99
N PRO A 7 -26.05 5.53 6.03
CA PRO A 7 -25.39 4.50 5.26
C PRO A 7 -24.56 3.63 6.22
N THR A 8 -24.75 2.32 6.14
CA THR A 8 -23.94 1.33 6.86
C THR A 8 -22.49 1.40 6.34
N PRO A 9 -21.47 1.33 7.22
CA PRO A 9 -20.09 1.23 6.75
C PRO A 9 -19.93 -0.14 6.09
N SER A 10 -19.79 -0.18 4.76
CA SER A 10 -19.38 -1.39 4.08
C SER A 10 -17.93 -1.69 4.43
N THR A 11 -17.76 -2.71 5.25
CA THR A 11 -16.49 -3.34 5.63
C THR A 11 -15.79 -3.86 4.39
N SER A 12 -14.86 -3.07 3.84
CA SER A 12 -13.68 -3.47 3.04
C SER A 12 -12.98 -2.20 2.53
N SER A 13 -12.44 -1.39 3.44
CA SER A 13 -11.43 -0.39 3.07
C SER A 13 -10.08 -1.11 3.03
N SER A 14 -9.84 -1.90 1.99
CA SER A 14 -8.58 -2.62 1.78
C SER A 14 -7.49 -1.64 1.31
N THR A 15 -7.09 -0.71 2.18
CA THR A 15 -5.99 0.20 1.87
C THR A 15 -4.68 -0.51 2.21
N ALA A 16 -3.94 -0.96 1.19
CA ALA A 16 -2.63 -1.59 1.39
C ALA A 16 -1.49 -0.59 1.63
N LEU A 17 -1.68 0.70 1.31
CA LEU A 17 -0.66 1.73 1.48
C LEU A 17 -0.15 1.86 2.92
N PRO A 18 -1.02 2.01 3.96
CA PRO A 18 -0.57 2.04 5.35
C PRO A 18 0.36 0.89 5.71
N PHE A 19 0.03 -0.34 5.30
CA PHE A 19 0.84 -1.52 5.57
C PHE A 19 2.26 -1.43 4.99
N PHE A 20 2.41 -0.99 3.73
CA PHE A 20 3.75 -0.78 3.15
C PHE A 20 4.55 0.26 3.93
N VAL A 21 3.91 1.37 4.31
CA VAL A 21 4.59 2.44 5.04
C VAL A 21 5.01 1.98 6.44
N ASP A 22 4.15 1.29 7.16
CA ASP A 22 4.40 0.85 8.52
C ASP A 22 5.44 -0.27 8.57
N ALA A 23 5.35 -1.26 7.67
CA ALA A 23 6.39 -2.29 7.55
C ALA A 23 7.76 -1.68 7.20
N ALA A 24 7.81 -0.76 6.25
CA ALA A 24 9.06 -0.07 5.89
C ALA A 24 9.65 0.72 7.07
N ARG A 25 8.80 1.41 7.85
CA ARG A 25 9.22 2.13 9.06
C ARG A 25 9.78 1.19 10.11
N ILE A 26 9.11 0.08 10.40
CA ILE A 26 9.56 -0.88 11.41
C ILE A 26 10.92 -1.46 11.00
N PHE A 27 11.06 -1.92 9.75
CA PHE A 27 12.32 -2.45 9.24
C PHE A 27 13.46 -1.43 9.29
N ALA A 28 13.20 -0.18 8.89
CA ALA A 28 14.21 0.88 8.91
C ALA A 28 14.64 1.26 10.34
N LEU A 29 13.67 1.37 11.27
CA LEU A 29 13.96 1.67 12.67
C LEU A 29 14.76 0.54 13.33
N ALA A 30 14.37 -0.71 13.09
CA ALA A 30 15.10 -1.86 13.62
C ALA A 30 16.51 -2.00 13.00
N ALA A 31 16.71 -1.49 11.78
CA ALA A 31 18.02 -1.40 11.13
C ALA A 31 18.86 -0.18 11.58
N GLY A 32 18.31 0.75 12.36
CA GLY A 32 18.99 2.01 12.72
C GLY A 32 19.14 3.00 11.55
N LEU A 33 18.28 2.93 10.54
CA LEU A 33 18.34 3.81 9.37
C LEU A 33 17.58 5.12 9.60
N ASP A 34 18.12 6.21 9.06
CA ASP A 34 17.54 7.57 9.09
C ASP A 34 16.66 7.89 7.87
N GLU A 35 16.43 6.90 7.01
CA GLU A 35 15.67 7.05 5.78
C GLU A 35 14.21 7.48 6.03
N THR A 36 13.74 8.42 5.22
CA THR A 36 12.42 9.06 5.39
C THR A 36 11.34 8.56 4.43
N GLY A 37 11.72 8.14 3.22
CA GLY A 37 10.81 7.66 2.18
C GLY A 37 10.59 6.15 2.27
N THR A 38 9.34 5.68 2.08
CA THR A 38 9.00 4.24 2.15
C THR A 38 9.87 3.39 1.24
N ALA A 39 10.09 3.80 -0.01
CA ALA A 39 10.94 3.06 -0.95
C ALA A 39 12.41 2.98 -0.48
N ARG A 40 12.98 4.11 -0.02
CA ARG A 40 14.36 4.14 0.48
C ARG A 40 14.52 3.31 1.76
N ARG A 41 13.54 3.39 2.67
CA ARG A 41 13.47 2.55 3.87
C ARG A 41 13.48 1.06 3.54
N LEU A 42 12.66 0.62 2.59
CA LEU A 42 12.62 -0.79 2.18
C LEU A 42 13.95 -1.25 1.57
N ARG A 43 14.56 -0.43 0.71
CA ARG A 43 15.86 -0.74 0.10
C ARG A 43 16.98 -0.80 1.13
N GLY A 44 17.14 0.25 1.94
CA GLY A 44 18.17 0.29 2.97
C GLY A 44 18.00 -0.82 3.99
N ALA A 45 16.77 -1.11 4.44
CA ALA A 45 16.55 -2.23 5.33
C ALA A 45 16.82 -3.57 4.63
N GLY A 46 16.49 -3.69 3.35
CA GLY A 46 16.83 -4.84 2.52
C GLY A 46 18.33 -5.15 2.54
N GLU A 47 19.16 -4.13 2.41
CA GLU A 47 20.62 -4.25 2.48
C GLU A 47 21.10 -4.68 3.87
N VAL A 48 20.67 -3.98 4.93
CA VAL A 48 21.10 -4.26 6.33
C VAL A 48 20.69 -5.67 6.77
N TRP A 49 19.46 -6.06 6.48
CA TRP A 49 18.89 -7.36 6.89
C TRP A 49 19.18 -8.48 5.89
N LYS A 50 19.98 -8.22 4.84
CA LYS A 50 20.34 -9.17 3.77
C LYS A 50 19.11 -9.85 3.16
N LEU A 51 18.06 -9.07 2.94
CA LEU A 51 16.84 -9.55 2.27
C LEU A 51 17.12 -9.80 0.79
N ASN A 52 16.34 -10.69 0.18
CA ASN A 52 16.42 -10.90 -1.26
C ASN A 52 16.06 -9.59 -2.01
N SER A 53 16.99 -9.07 -2.81
CA SER A 53 16.84 -7.79 -3.50
C SER A 53 15.65 -7.76 -4.46
N GLN A 54 15.38 -8.86 -5.17
CA GLN A 54 14.23 -8.96 -6.06
C GLN A 54 12.90 -8.88 -5.30
N ALA A 55 12.83 -9.48 -4.09
CA ALA A 55 11.66 -9.35 -3.23
C ALA A 55 11.47 -7.90 -2.74
N VAL A 56 12.55 -7.24 -2.35
CA VAL A 56 12.53 -5.83 -1.91
C VAL A 56 12.03 -4.92 -3.03
N GLU A 57 12.59 -5.04 -4.24
CA GLU A 57 12.13 -4.23 -5.37
C GLU A 57 10.68 -4.53 -5.74
N ALA A 58 10.23 -5.79 -5.69
CA ALA A 58 8.82 -6.11 -5.90
C ALA A 58 7.88 -5.43 -4.89
N TRP A 59 8.30 -5.28 -3.63
CA TRP A 59 7.55 -4.52 -2.63
C TRP A 59 7.53 -3.02 -2.95
N VAL A 60 8.68 -2.47 -3.36
CA VAL A 60 8.80 -1.05 -3.73
C VAL A 60 7.94 -0.72 -4.95
N GLU A 61 8.02 -1.52 -6.00
CA GLU A 61 7.21 -1.38 -7.21
C GLU A 61 5.72 -1.43 -6.89
N SER A 62 5.30 -2.37 -6.03
CA SER A 62 3.91 -2.48 -5.58
C SER A 62 3.44 -1.24 -4.83
N PHE A 63 4.27 -0.69 -3.93
CA PHE A 63 3.97 0.55 -3.23
C PHE A 63 3.83 1.73 -4.21
N LEU A 64 4.79 1.89 -5.13
CA LEU A 64 4.79 2.97 -6.11
C LEU A 64 3.59 2.88 -7.06
N PHE A 65 3.21 1.66 -7.48
CA PHE A 65 2.02 1.42 -8.30
C PHE A 65 0.75 1.90 -7.60
N ILE A 66 0.53 1.52 -6.33
CA ILE A 66 -0.67 1.95 -5.59
C ILE A 66 -0.67 3.47 -5.39
N GLN A 67 0.50 4.07 -5.13
CA GLN A 67 0.64 5.53 -5.02
C GLN A 67 0.24 6.24 -6.33
N GLN A 68 0.68 5.71 -7.47
CA GLN A 68 0.31 6.26 -8.78
C GLN A 68 -1.19 6.12 -9.05
N MET A 69 -1.78 4.96 -8.75
CA MET A 69 -3.22 4.74 -8.88
C MET A 69 -4.02 5.75 -8.03
N ARG A 70 -3.58 6.01 -6.79
CA ARG A 70 -4.20 7.00 -5.90
C ARG A 70 -4.15 8.40 -6.48
N LEU A 71 -3.01 8.81 -7.05
CA LEU A 71 -2.86 10.14 -7.67
C LEU A 71 -3.82 10.31 -8.84
N ARG A 72 -3.92 9.31 -9.72
CA ARG A 72 -4.87 9.32 -10.86
C ARG A 72 -6.32 9.40 -10.38
N LEU A 73 -6.66 8.64 -9.34
CA LEU A 73 -8.00 8.66 -8.74
C LEU A 73 -8.33 10.05 -8.19
N HIS A 74 -7.42 10.64 -7.41
CA HIS A 74 -7.62 11.97 -6.83
C HIS A 74 -7.71 13.06 -7.91
N GLN A 75 -6.89 12.98 -8.95
CA GLN A 75 -6.97 13.88 -10.10
C GLN A 75 -8.37 13.83 -10.73
N SER A 76 -8.88 12.63 -11.02
CA SER A 76 -10.23 12.49 -11.60
C SER A 76 -11.34 12.97 -10.67
N GLN A 77 -11.18 12.80 -9.35
CA GLN A 77 -12.13 13.30 -8.35
C GLN A 77 -12.14 14.84 -8.33
N LEU A 78 -10.96 15.48 -8.34
CA LEU A 78 -10.83 16.93 -8.39
C LEU A 78 -11.47 17.51 -9.66
N GLU A 79 -11.17 16.94 -10.82
CA GLU A 79 -11.75 17.35 -12.11
C GLU A 79 -13.29 17.24 -12.12
N LYS A 80 -13.85 16.30 -11.36
CA LYS A 80 -15.31 16.08 -11.23
C LYS A 80 -15.94 16.80 -10.04
N GLY A 81 -15.18 17.62 -9.30
CA GLY A 81 -15.65 18.29 -8.08
C GLY A 81 -16.11 17.33 -6.97
N ARG A 82 -15.59 16.09 -6.94
CA ARG A 82 -15.94 15.08 -5.94
C ARG A 82 -14.96 15.13 -4.75
N PRO A 83 -15.41 14.79 -3.53
CA PRO A 83 -14.52 14.61 -2.39
C PRO A 83 -13.42 13.60 -2.66
N LEU A 84 -12.21 13.88 -2.18
CA LEU A 84 -11.08 12.96 -2.29
C LEU A 84 -11.32 11.68 -1.51
N SER A 85 -11.03 10.54 -2.12
CA SER A 85 -11.11 9.24 -1.46
C SER A 85 -10.12 8.24 -2.05
N ASN A 86 -9.68 7.28 -1.23
CA ASN A 86 -8.76 6.21 -1.62
C ASN A 86 -9.47 4.94 -2.10
N ARG A 87 -10.75 5.03 -2.50
CA ARG A 87 -11.53 3.86 -2.92
C ARG A 87 -11.39 3.66 -4.43
N PHE A 88 -10.73 2.58 -4.81
CA PHE A 88 -10.71 2.13 -6.20
C PHE A 88 -12.01 1.37 -6.49
N ASP A 89 -12.70 1.79 -7.55
CA ASP A 89 -13.82 1.04 -8.12
C ASP A 89 -13.25 0.01 -9.11
N PRO A 90 -13.37 -1.31 -8.84
CA PRO A 90 -12.84 -2.34 -9.73
C PRO A 90 -13.33 -2.21 -11.16
N ASP A 91 -14.57 -1.75 -11.36
CA ASP A 91 -15.19 -1.70 -12.69
C ASP A 91 -14.64 -0.56 -13.55
N ASN A 92 -13.98 0.42 -12.93
CA ASN A 92 -13.26 1.49 -13.62
C ASN A 92 -11.79 1.16 -13.87
N LEU A 93 -11.31 -0.04 -13.51
CA LEU A 93 -9.94 -0.48 -13.76
C LEU A 93 -9.85 -1.28 -15.05
N THR A 94 -8.79 -1.03 -15.82
CA THR A 94 -8.41 -1.92 -16.92
C THR A 94 -8.04 -3.31 -16.39
N ASN A 95 -8.06 -4.33 -17.25
CA ASN A 95 -7.64 -5.68 -16.85
C ASN A 95 -6.20 -5.69 -16.31
N VAL A 96 -5.30 -4.93 -16.95
CA VAL A 96 -3.89 -4.80 -16.53
C VAL A 96 -3.79 -4.17 -15.15
N GLU A 97 -4.47 -3.06 -14.89
CA GLU A 97 -4.47 -2.41 -13.58
C GLU A 97 -5.06 -3.30 -12.49
N ARG A 98 -6.12 -4.05 -12.82
CA ARG A 98 -6.72 -5.01 -11.89
C ARG A 98 -5.75 -6.12 -11.50
N GLN A 99 -4.99 -6.65 -12.46
CA GLN A 99 -3.96 -7.67 -12.17
C GLN A 99 -2.79 -7.09 -11.40
N ALA A 100 -2.31 -5.91 -11.76
CA ALA A 100 -1.25 -5.21 -11.04
C ALA A 100 -1.66 -4.89 -9.60
N LEU A 101 -2.91 -4.49 -9.36
CA LEU A 101 -3.44 -4.24 -8.01
C LEU A 101 -3.51 -5.53 -7.17
N LYS A 102 -3.95 -6.64 -7.76
CA LYS A 102 -3.93 -7.96 -7.11
C LYS A 102 -2.51 -8.37 -6.73
N GLU A 103 -1.55 -8.15 -7.63
CA GLU A 103 -0.14 -8.45 -7.39
C GLU A 103 0.43 -7.56 -6.28
N ALA A 104 0.11 -6.27 -6.27
CA ALA A 104 0.53 -5.37 -5.20
C ALA A 104 0.00 -5.81 -3.81
N PHE A 105 -1.24 -6.29 -3.74
CA PHE A 105 -1.77 -6.88 -2.50
C PHE A 105 -1.09 -8.20 -2.11
N ARG A 106 -0.69 -9.01 -3.08
CA ARG A 106 0.11 -10.22 -2.82
C ARG A 106 1.48 -9.85 -2.24
N GLN A 107 2.12 -8.81 -2.77
CA GLN A 107 3.40 -8.32 -2.27
C GLN A 107 3.26 -7.70 -0.87
N ALA A 108 2.17 -6.99 -0.58
CA ALA A 108 1.87 -6.50 0.76
C ALA A 108 1.79 -7.65 1.79
N ARG A 109 1.09 -8.74 1.46
CA ARG A 109 1.01 -9.94 2.32
C ARG A 109 2.37 -10.61 2.53
N LYS A 110 3.21 -10.68 1.50
CA LYS A 110 4.58 -11.21 1.63
C LYS A 110 5.45 -10.35 2.53
N LEU A 111 5.37 -9.02 2.39
CA LEU A 111 6.08 -8.09 3.25
C LEU A 111 5.59 -8.22 4.71
N GLN A 112 4.28 -8.34 4.92
CA GLN A 112 3.72 -8.60 6.24
C GLN A 112 4.25 -9.90 6.84
N GLY A 113 4.19 -11.02 6.11
CA GLY A 113 4.73 -12.30 6.59
C GLY A 113 6.24 -12.23 6.86
N ARG A 114 6.99 -11.44 6.10
CA ARG A 114 8.41 -11.22 6.37
C ARG A 114 8.61 -10.44 7.68
N LEU A 115 7.82 -9.39 7.91
CA LEU A 115 7.85 -8.64 9.15
C LEU A 115 7.54 -9.54 10.36
N GLU A 116 6.48 -10.35 10.26
CA GLU A 116 6.11 -11.32 11.30
C GLU A 116 7.26 -12.28 11.62
N SER A 117 8.00 -12.77 10.61
CA SER A 117 9.14 -13.67 10.82
C SER A 117 10.31 -13.07 11.62
N PHE A 118 10.41 -11.74 11.71
CA PHE A 118 11.48 -11.06 12.46
C PHE A 118 11.04 -10.57 13.84
N PHE A 119 9.75 -10.30 14.04
CA PHE A 119 9.27 -9.54 15.21
C PHE A 119 8.15 -10.24 15.99
N GLN A 120 7.80 -11.48 15.66
CA GLN A 120 6.95 -12.30 16.54
C GLN A 120 7.78 -12.93 17.67
N PHE A 121 7.27 -12.81 18.90
CA PHE A 121 7.76 -13.44 20.12
C PHE A 121 6.83 -14.58 20.52
#